data_AF-A0A1J3JGH9-F1
#
_entry.id   AF-A0A1J3JGH9-F1
#
_cell.length_a   1.000
_cell.length_b   1.000
_cell.length_c   1.000
_cell.angle_alpha   90.00
_cell.angle_beta   90.00
_cell.angle_gamma   90.00
#
_symmetry.space_group_name_H-M   'P 1'
#
loop_
_entity.id
_entity.type
_entity.pdbx_description
1 polymer ?
#
loop_
_entity_poly.entity_id
_entity_poly.type
_entity_poly.pdbx_seq_one_letter_code
_entity_poly.pdbx_strand_id
1 'polypeptide(L)'
;VFTGHSLGRDKLEQLLKQGRPKEEINSNYKIMRRIEAEELSVDASEIIITSTRQEIEEQWRLYDGFDPVLERKLRARTKRGVNCHGRFMPRMVVIPPGMEF
;
A
#
# COMPACT_ATOMS: atom_id res chain seq x y z
N VAL A 1 -1.13 2.29 -21.24
CA VAL A 1 -0.97 0.99 -20.56
C VAL A 1 -0.77 1.26 -19.07
N PHE A 2 -1.82 1.08 -18.26
CA PHE A 2 -1.71 1.05 -16.80
C PHE A 2 -1.22 -0.34 -16.43
N THR A 3 0.07 -0.52 -16.13
CA THR A 3 0.54 -1.78 -15.58
C THR A 3 0.06 -1.84 -14.13
N GLY A 4 -0.98 -2.64 -13.86
CA GLY A 4 -1.51 -2.90 -12.51
C GLY A 4 -0.57 -3.66 -11.58
N HIS A 5 0.74 -3.66 -11.87
CA HIS A 5 1.79 -4.35 -11.12
C HIS A 5 2.58 -3.43 -10.18
N SER A 6 2.43 -2.11 -10.32
CA SER A 6 3.27 -1.15 -9.60
C SER A 6 2.38 -0.10 -8.95
N LEU A 7 2.49 0.05 -7.63
CA LEU A 7 1.86 1.15 -6.89
C LEU A 7 2.42 2.51 -7.32
N GLY A 8 1.69 3.60 -7.05
CA GLY A 8 2.08 4.95 -7.43
C GLY A 8 3.43 5.39 -6.88
N ARG A 9 3.75 5.08 -5.60
CA ARG A 9 5.03 5.43 -4.97
C ARG A 9 6.21 4.64 -5.58
N ASP A 10 6.07 3.33 -5.77
CA ASP A 10 7.07 2.49 -6.45
C ASP A 10 7.32 2.97 -7.89
N LYS A 11 6.24 3.27 -8.63
CA LYS A 11 6.35 3.77 -10.00
C LYS A 11 7.07 5.12 -10.06
N LEU A 12 6.79 6.01 -9.12
CA LEU A 12 7.47 7.30 -9.02
C LEU A 12 8.97 7.12 -8.77
N GLU A 13 9.35 6.26 -7.82
CA GLU A 13 10.75 5.98 -7.52
C GLU A 13 11.50 5.43 -8.74
N GLN A 14 10.89 4.48 -9.47
CA GLN A 14 11.48 3.94 -10.71
C GLN A 14 11.65 5.01 -11.79
N LEU A 15 10.67 5.89 -11.99
CA LEU A 15 10.75 6.94 -13.00
C LEU A 15 11.77 8.03 -12.64
N LEU A 16 11.93 8.32 -11.35
CA LEU A 16 12.98 9.23 -10.87
C LEU A 16 14.38 8.63 -11.08
N LYS A 17 14.55 7.32 -10.84
CA LYS A 17 15.80 6.60 -11.14
C LYS A 17 16.16 6.61 -12.63
N GLN A 18 15.18 6.74 -13.52
CA GLN A 18 15.39 6.91 -14.96
C GLN A 18 15.76 8.34 -15.37
N GLY A 19 15.90 9.28 -14.42
CA GLY A 19 16.32 10.65 -14.68
C GLY A 19 15.22 11.56 -15.23
N ARG A 20 13.94 11.14 -15.16
CA ARG A 20 12.82 11.99 -15.60
C ARG A 20 12.48 13.01 -14.51
N PRO A 21 12.26 14.29 -14.84
CA PRO A 21 11.85 15.29 -13.86
C PRO A 21 10.45 14.99 -13.33
N LYS A 22 10.24 15.27 -12.04
CA LYS A 22 8.99 14.96 -11.32
C LYS A 22 7.77 15.62 -11.95
N GLU A 23 7.96 16.84 -12.47
CA GLU A 23 6.93 17.64 -13.13
C GLU A 23 6.43 16.97 -14.41
N GLU A 24 7.35 16.45 -15.22
CA GLU A 24 7.03 15.72 -16.45
C GLU A 24 6.34 14.39 -16.13
N ILE A 25 6.84 13.66 -15.14
CA ILE A 25 6.20 12.43 -14.65
C ILE A 25 4.76 12.71 -14.21
N ASN A 26 4.55 13.75 -13.41
CA ASN A 26 3.23 14.10 -12.92
C ASN A 26 2.31 14.59 -14.06
N SER A 27 2.84 15.32 -15.03
CA SER A 27 2.07 15.77 -16.19
C SER A 27 1.54 14.58 -17.01
N ASN A 28 2.43 13.61 -17.29
CA ASN A 28 2.17 12.45 -18.15
C ASN A 28 1.34 11.35 -17.47
N TYR A 29 1.60 11.06 -16.19
CA TYR A 29 0.99 9.92 -15.48
C TYR A 29 0.00 10.32 -14.39
N LYS A 30 -0.16 11.62 -14.09
CA LYS A 30 -0.96 12.12 -12.96
C LYS A 30 -0.62 11.42 -11.65
N ILE A 31 0.68 11.17 -11.44
CA ILE A 31 1.19 10.26 -10.41
C ILE A 31 0.82 10.73 -9.00
N MET A 32 0.78 12.04 -8.76
CA MET A 32 0.44 12.57 -7.44
C MET A 32 -1.00 12.28 -7.06
N ARG A 33 -1.94 12.50 -7.99
CA ARG A 33 -3.36 12.18 -7.79
C ARG A 33 -3.57 10.69 -7.55
N ARG A 34 -2.79 9.85 -8.22
CA ARG A 34 -2.84 8.40 -8.04
C ARG A 34 -2.36 7.99 -6.65
N ILE A 35 -1.22 8.52 -6.19
CA ILE A 35 -0.69 8.22 -4.85
C ILE A 35 -1.68 8.64 -3.77
N GLU A 36 -2.28 9.83 -3.90
CA GLU A 36 -3.30 10.33 -2.97
C GLU A 36 -4.53 9.40 -2.91
N ALA A 37 -5.03 8.96 -4.06
CA ALA A 37 -6.14 8.02 -4.11
C ALA A 37 -5.79 6.64 -3.51
N GLU A 38 -4.56 6.19 -3.68
CA GLU A 38 -4.06 4.94 -3.09
C GLU A 38 -3.94 5.06 -1.56
N GLU A 39 -3.39 6.16 -1.01
CA GLU A 39 -3.36 6.41 0.44
C GLU A 39 -4.76 6.41 1.05
N LEU A 40 -5.71 7.13 0.43
CA LEU A 40 -7.10 7.17 0.88
C LEU A 40 -7.75 5.77 0.84
N SER A 41 -7.41 4.97 -0.17
CA SER A 41 -7.91 3.61 -0.30
C SER A 41 -7.34 2.69 0.79
N VAL A 42 -6.05 2.84 1.12
CA VAL A 42 -5.40 2.10 2.22
C VAL A 42 -6.07 2.45 3.54
N ASP A 43 -6.23 3.74 3.83
CA ASP A 43 -6.85 4.23 5.06
C ASP A 43 -8.30 3.75 5.24
N ALA A 44 -9.06 3.66 4.15
CA ALA A 44 -10.46 3.20 4.17
C ALA A 44 -10.62 1.67 4.16
N SER A 45 -9.57 0.92 3.82
CA SER A 45 -9.65 -0.53 3.65
C SER A 45 -9.59 -1.28 4.98
N GLU A 46 -10.39 -2.32 5.14
CA GLU A 46 -10.23 -3.24 6.29
C GLU A 46 -9.16 -4.32 6.01
N ILE A 47 -9.08 -4.75 4.75
CA ILE A 47 -8.23 -5.85 4.29
C ILE A 47 -7.62 -5.45 2.95
N ILE A 48 -6.32 -5.67 2.81
CA ILE A 48 -5.59 -5.54 1.55
C ILE A 48 -5.09 -6.92 1.16
N ILE A 49 -5.40 -7.33 -0.06
CA ILE A 49 -5.02 -8.63 -0.61
C ILE A 49 -3.90 -8.41 -1.62
N THR A 50 -2.79 -9.14 -1.46
CA THR A 50 -1.65 -9.10 -2.37
C THR A 50 -1.33 -10.49 -2.90
N SER A 51 -0.63 -10.56 -4.02
CA SER A 51 -0.23 -11.84 -4.64
C SER A 51 0.99 -12.44 -3.95
N THR A 52 1.85 -11.58 -3.42
CA THR A 52 3.12 -12.00 -2.79
C THR A 52 3.38 -11.24 -1.50
N ARG A 53 4.29 -11.78 -0.67
CA ARG A 53 4.81 -11.09 0.52
C ARG A 53 5.77 -9.96 0.15
N GLN A 54 6.46 -10.07 -0.99
CA GLN A 54 7.38 -9.03 -1.48
C GLN A 54 6.64 -7.73 -1.76
N GLU A 55 5.45 -7.80 -2.38
CA GLU A 55 4.59 -6.63 -2.58
C GLU A 55 4.27 -5.89 -1.27
N ILE A 56 4.02 -6.63 -0.18
CA ILE A 56 3.72 -6.04 1.14
C ILE A 56 4.94 -5.28 1.68
N GLU A 57 6.09 -5.95 1.72
CA GLU A 57 7.30 -5.43 2.38
C GLU A 57 8.00 -4.33 1.58
N GLU A 58 7.94 -4.40 0.24
CA GLU A 58 8.69 -3.50 -0.64
C GLU A 58 7.82 -2.39 -1.25
N GLN A 59 6.56 -2.67 -1.59
CA GLN A 59 5.70 -1.68 -2.25
C GLN A 59 4.74 -1.01 -1.26
N TRP A 60 3.93 -1.79 -0.53
CA TRP A 60 2.92 -1.23 0.38
C TRP A 60 3.54 -0.54 1.59
N ARG A 61 4.71 -1.01 2.04
CA ARG A 61 5.46 -0.37 3.14
C ARG A 61 5.95 1.05 2.81
N LEU A 62 5.85 1.48 1.56
CA LEU A 62 6.15 2.85 1.16
C LEU A 62 5.03 3.83 1.53
N TYR A 63 3.82 3.36 1.85
CA TYR A 63 2.64 4.19 2.14
C TYR A 63 2.52 4.46 3.63
N ASP A 64 2.13 5.69 3.98
CA ASP A 64 2.10 6.14 5.38
C ASP A 64 0.91 5.52 6.14
N GLY A 65 -0.18 5.22 5.43
CA GLY A 65 -1.35 4.51 5.95
C GLY A 65 -1.11 3.03 6.30
N PHE A 66 0.12 2.51 6.14
CA PHE A 66 0.42 1.10 6.37
C PHE A 66 1.72 0.84 7.13
N ASP A 67 1.62 0.24 8.32
CA ASP A 67 2.76 -0.32 9.06
C ASP A 67 2.45 -1.76 9.56
N PRO A 68 3.15 -2.79 9.05
CA PRO A 68 2.98 -4.18 9.48
C PRO A 68 3.25 -4.41 10.98
N VAL A 69 4.10 -3.60 11.61
CA VAL A 69 4.39 -3.71 13.03
C VAL A 69 3.25 -3.12 13.85
N LEU A 70 2.71 -1.98 13.42
CA LEU A 70 1.56 -1.34 14.05
C LEU A 70 0.29 -2.18 13.91
N GLU A 71 0.03 -2.76 12.74
CA GLU A 71 -1.07 -3.71 12.51
C GLU A 71 -1.04 -4.85 13.53
N ARG A 72 0.11 -5.51 13.67
CA ARG A 72 0.28 -6.63 14.61
C ARG A 72 0.05 -6.22 16.06
N LYS A 73 0.51 -5.04 16.45
CA LYS A 73 0.31 -4.48 17.80
C LYS A 73 -1.17 -4.17 18.06
N LEU A 74 -1.84 -3.48 17.14
CA LEU A 74 -3.27 -3.17 17.25
C LEU A 74 -4.09 -4.44 17.32
N ARG A 75 -3.80 -5.43 16.47
CA ARG A 75 -4.48 -6.73 16.48
C ARG A 75 -4.29 -7.49 17.78
N ALA A 76 -3.07 -7.51 18.32
CA ALA A 76 -2.80 -8.14 19.61
C ALA A 76 -3.55 -7.47 20.77
N ARG A 77 -3.70 -6.13 20.73
CA ARG A 77 -4.49 -5.37 21.70
C ARG A 77 -5.99 -5.66 21.58
N THR A 78 -6.53 -5.63 20.37
CA THR A 78 -7.95 -5.95 20.11
C THR A 78 -8.29 -7.36 20.57
N LYS A 79 -7.42 -8.35 20.30
CA LYS A 79 -7.60 -9.74 20.79
C LYS A 79 -7.62 -9.86 22.32
N ARG A 80 -6.94 -8.96 23.02
CA ARG A 80 -6.89 -8.92 24.49
C ARG A 80 -7.99 -8.04 25.10
N GLY A 81 -8.93 -7.54 24.29
CA GLY A 81 -9.98 -6.63 24.75
C GLY A 81 -9.47 -5.25 25.17
N VAL A 82 -8.26 -4.87 24.77
CA VAL A 82 -7.66 -3.58 25.14
C VAL A 82 -8.10 -2.52 24.14
N ASN A 83 -8.59 -1.38 24.64
CA ASN A 83 -9.04 -0.27 23.80
C ASN A 83 -7.89 0.28 22.92
N CYS A 84 -8.20 0.46 21.63
CA CYS A 84 -7.29 0.99 20.60
C CYS A 84 -7.61 2.46 20.24
N HIS A 85 -8.53 3.13 20.94
CA HIS A 85 -8.93 4.52 20.75
C HIS A 85 -9.36 4.84 19.31
N GLY A 86 -10.10 3.93 18.69
CA GLY A 86 -10.51 4.05 17.29
C GLY A 86 -9.38 3.87 16.26
N ARG A 87 -8.14 3.59 16.69
CA ARG A 87 -7.05 3.28 15.77
C ARG A 87 -7.24 1.90 15.18
N PHE A 88 -7.21 1.86 13.86
CA PHE A 88 -7.30 0.66 13.05
C PHE A 88 -6.18 0.70 11.99
N MET A 89 -5.80 -0.47 11.49
CA MET A 89 -4.80 -0.64 10.45
C MET A 89 -5.25 -1.82 9.57
N PRO A 90 -5.27 -1.68 8.24
CA PRO A 90 -5.71 -2.75 7.35
C PRO A 90 -4.90 -4.03 7.55
N ARG A 91 -5.59 -5.18 7.45
CA ARG A 91 -4.96 -6.49 7.49
C ARG A 91 -4.45 -6.87 6.11
N MET A 92 -3.17 -7.22 6.00
CA MET A 92 -2.60 -7.75 4.77
C MET A 92 -2.78 -9.27 4.67
N VAL A 93 -3.30 -9.72 3.53
CA VAL A 93 -3.48 -11.14 3.21
C VAL A 93 -2.76 -11.44 1.90
N VAL A 94 -1.92 -12.47 1.91
CA VAL A 94 -1.26 -12.96 0.69
C VAL A 94 -2.06 -14.11 0.11
N ILE A 95 -2.47 -14.00 -1.15
CA ILE A 95 -3.07 -15.06 -1.93
C ILE A 95 -2.14 -15.35 -3.11
N PRO A 96 -1.35 -16.44 -3.05
CA PRO A 96 -0.41 -16.77 -4.11
C PRO A 96 -1.10 -16.94 -5.46
N PRO A 97 -0.45 -16.53 -6.57
CA PRO A 97 -0.97 -16.75 -7.90
C PRO A 97 -1.17 -18.25 -8.15
N GLY A 98 -2.35 -18.63 -8.66
CA GLY A 98 -2.73 -20.03 -8.90
C GLY A 98 -3.63 -20.65 -7.82
N MET A 99 -3.97 -19.93 -6.76
CA MET A 99 -5.16 -20.25 -5.96
C MET A 99 -6.38 -19.53 -6.55
N GLU A 100 -7.20 -20.26 -7.29
CA GLU A 100 -8.51 -19.77 -7.75
C GLU A 100 -9.51 -19.69 -6.59
N PHE A 101 -10.43 -18.73 -6.67
CA PHE A 101 -11.54 -18.54 -5.75
C PHE A 101 -12.67 -19.52 -6.04
#